data_AF-A0A7C6QX43-F1
#
_entry.id   AF-A0A7C6QX43-F1
#
_cell.length_a   1.000
_cell.length_b   1.000
_cell.length_c   1.000
_cell.angle_alpha   90.00
_cell.angle_beta   90.00
_cell.angle_gamma   90.00
#
_symmetry.space_group_name_H-M   'P 1'
#
loop_
_entity.id
_entity.type
_entity.pdbx_description
1 polymer ?
#
loop_
_entity_poly.entity_id
_entity_poly.type
_entity_poly.pdbx_seq_one_letter_code
_entity_poly.pdbx_strand_id
1 'polypeptide(L)'
;MKAIKLCREMAKAAIALRQRKNYGYAAGLLCRVRNLYDRLGEQADWKNYITALKNKYARFSALREELKSRYIGDFILSSPVPG
;
A
#
# COMPACT_ATOMS: atom_id res chain seq x y z
N MET A 1 17.93 -2.83 1.67
CA MET A 1 17.01 -2.24 2.67
C MET A 1 16.15 -3.33 3.35
N LYS A 2 16.54 -3.83 4.53
CA LYS A 2 15.82 -4.91 5.23
C LYS A 2 14.43 -4.46 5.75
N ALA A 3 14.28 -3.19 6.13
CA ALA A 3 13.05 -2.65 6.71
C ALA A 3 11.87 -2.61 5.71
N ILE A 4 12.11 -2.22 4.46
CA ILE A 4 11.07 -2.18 3.41
C ILE A 4 10.56 -3.60 3.14
N LYS A 5 11.47 -4.57 2.95
CA LYS A 5 11.10 -5.96 2.70
C LYS A 5 10.26 -6.52 3.86
N LEU A 6 10.70 -6.32 5.10
CA LEU A 6 9.97 -6.79 6.28
C LEU A 6 8.56 -6.19 6.36
N CYS A 7 8.42 -4.87 6.21
CA CYS A 7 7.11 -4.22 6.26
C CYS A 7 6.18 -4.70 5.14
N ARG A 8 6.71 -4.96 3.93
CA ARG A 8 5.94 -5.51 2.81
C ARG A 8 5.43 -6.92 3.10
N GLU A 9 6.26 -7.80 3.65
CA GLU A 9 5.83 -9.16 4.01
C GLU A 9 4.79 -9.15 5.12
N MET A 10 4.97 -8.32 6.15
CA MET A 10 3.97 -8.15 7.20
C MET A 10 2.65 -7.61 6.67
N ALA A 11 2.67 -6.68 5.71
CA ALA A 11 1.46 -6.16 5.09
C ALA A 11 0.73 -7.25 4.30
N LYS A 12 1.45 -8.07 3.53
CA LYS A 12 0.87 -9.21 2.81
C LYS A 12 0.25 -10.23 3.77
N ALA A 13 0.94 -10.56 4.86
CA ALA A 13 0.44 -11.47 5.88
C ALA A 13 -0.85 -10.93 6.53
N ALA A 14 -0.87 -9.65 6.91
CA ALA A 14 -2.05 -9.01 7.47
C ALA A 14 -3.24 -9.00 6.50
N ILE A 15 -3.00 -8.74 5.21
CA ILE A 15 -4.05 -8.82 4.17
C ILE A 15 -4.57 -10.25 4.01
N ALA A 16 -3.69 -11.25 4.09
CA ALA A 16 -4.06 -12.66 3.94
C ALA A 16 -5.04 -13.14 5.03
N LEU A 17 -5.02 -12.52 6.22
CA LEU A 17 -5.94 -12.82 7.32
C LEU A 17 -7.38 -12.34 7.07
N ARG A 18 -7.63 -11.51 6.04
CA ARG A 18 -8.96 -11.06 5.58
C ARG A 18 -9.90 -10.44 6.62
N GLN A 19 -9.36 -9.90 7.71
CA GLN A 19 -10.15 -9.19 8.72
C GLN A 19 -9.94 -7.68 8.61
N ARG A 20 -11.00 -6.90 8.83
CA ARG A 20 -10.97 -5.44 8.69
C ARG A 20 -9.89 -4.77 9.57
N LYS A 21 -9.73 -5.25 10.81
CA LYS A 21 -8.65 -4.80 11.72
C LYS A 21 -7.26 -5.01 11.11
N ASN A 22 -7.06 -6.13 10.40
CA ASN A 22 -5.78 -6.46 9.78
C ASN A 22 -5.55 -5.66 8.48
N TYR A 23 -6.60 -5.27 7.77
CA TYR A 23 -6.49 -4.32 6.66
C TYR A 23 -6.03 -2.95 7.13
N GLY A 24 -6.54 -2.48 8.27
CA GLY A 24 -6.03 -1.28 8.91
C GLY A 24 -4.54 -1.40 9.24
N TYR A 25 -4.15 -2.49 9.90
CA TYR A 25 -2.73 -2.74 10.22
C TYR A 25 -1.84 -2.78 8.96
N ALA A 26 -2.29 -3.46 7.90
CA ALA A 26 -1.60 -3.50 6.61
C ALA A 26 -1.44 -2.11 5.99
N ALA A 27 -2.49 -1.28 6.02
CA ALA A 27 -2.43 0.09 5.53
C ALA A 27 -1.41 0.95 6.29
N GLY A 28 -1.28 0.77 7.62
CA GLY A 28 -0.25 1.42 8.41
C GLY A 28 1.18 1.01 8.02
N LEU A 29 1.40 -0.28 7.79
CA LEU A 29 2.69 -0.78 7.29
C LEU A 29 3.03 -0.23 5.90
N LEU A 30 2.05 -0.13 5.00
CA LEU A 30 2.24 0.42 3.66
C LEU A 30 2.53 1.93 3.67
N CYS A 31 1.96 2.68 4.61
CA CYS A 31 2.33 4.08 4.83
C CYS A 31 3.80 4.21 5.28
N ARG A 32 4.25 3.35 6.19
CA ARG A 32 5.67 3.31 6.60
C ARG A 32 6.60 2.98 5.43
N VAL A 33 6.20 2.05 4.57
CA VAL A 33 6.95 1.71 3.34
C VAL A 33 7.03 2.92 2.40
N ARG A 34 5.93 3.64 2.16
CA ARG A 34 5.92 4.88 1.36
C ARG A 34 6.95 5.89 1.90
N ASN A 35 6.94 6.15 3.20
CA ASN A 35 7.84 7.14 3.81
C ASN A 35 9.31 6.72 3.69
N LEU A 36 9.60 5.41 3.72
CA LEU A 36 10.96 4.91 3.49
C LEU A 36 11.37 5.16 2.03
N TYR A 37 10.53 4.81 1.06
CA TYR A 37 10.78 5.08 -0.36
C TYR A 37 10.97 6.56 -0.66
N ASP A 38 10.17 7.42 -0.02
CA ASP A 38 10.26 8.87 -0.19
C ASP A 38 11.61 9.43 0.31
N ARG A 39 12.05 8.99 1.50
CA ARG A 39 13.37 9.34 2.05
C ARG A 39 14.55 8.85 1.22
N LEU A 40 14.33 7.85 0.39
CA LEU A 40 15.35 7.25 -0.49
C LEU A 40 15.33 7.83 -1.90
N GLY A 41 14.38 8.71 -2.23
CA GLY A 41 14.21 9.22 -3.60
C GLY A 41 13.71 8.16 -4.59
N GLU A 42 13.17 7.05 -4.08
CA GLU A 42 12.73 5.89 -4.88
C GLU A 42 11.19 5.89 -5.05
N GLN A 43 10.59 7.03 -5.35
CA GLN A 43 9.14 7.16 -5.50
C GLN A 43 8.58 6.32 -6.67
N ALA A 44 9.38 6.06 -7.70
CA ALA A 44 9.00 5.20 -8.82
C ALA A 44 8.77 3.74 -8.37
N ASP A 45 9.70 3.18 -7.57
CA ASP A 45 9.57 1.85 -6.98
C ASP A 45 8.37 1.73 -6.06
N TRP A 46 8.08 2.78 -5.29
CA TRP A 46 6.86 2.84 -4.49
C TRP A 46 5.60 2.77 -5.36
N LYS A 47 5.51 3.58 -6.43
CA LYS A 47 4.38 3.59 -7.36
C LYS A 47 4.18 2.22 -8.01
N ASN A 48 5.26 1.60 -8.50
CA ASN A 48 5.20 0.28 -9.12
C ASN A 48 4.69 -0.78 -8.13
N TYR A 49 5.21 -0.77 -6.90
CA TYR A 49 4.79 -1.71 -5.87
C TYR A 49 3.33 -1.54 -5.46
N ILE A 50 2.89 -0.30 -5.16
CA ILE A 50 1.52 -0.08 -4.69
C ILE A 50 0.48 -0.36 -5.78
N THR A 51 0.81 -0.11 -7.05
CA THR A 51 -0.03 -0.48 -8.20
C THR A 51 -0.16 -1.99 -8.33
N ALA A 52 0.96 -2.73 -8.29
CA ALA A 52 0.92 -4.19 -8.31
C ALA A 52 0.11 -4.78 -7.14
N LEU A 53 0.25 -4.19 -5.94
CA LEU A 53 -0.48 -4.60 -4.75
C LEU A 53 -2.00 -4.34 -4.90
N LYS A 54 -2.38 -3.15 -5.40
CA LYS A 54 -3.78 -2.80 -5.67
C LYS A 54 -4.41 -3.76 -6.68
N ASN A 55 -3.70 -4.09 -7.76
CA ASN A 55 -4.19 -5.04 -8.77
C ASN A 55 -4.38 -6.43 -8.17
N LYS A 56 -3.41 -6.92 -7.37
CA LYS A 56 -3.49 -8.23 -6.71
C LYS A 56 -4.69 -8.37 -5.77
N TYR A 57 -5.07 -7.29 -5.09
CA TYR A 57 -6.16 -7.28 -4.12
C TYR A 57 -7.36 -6.44 -4.55
N ALA A 58 -7.54 -6.21 -5.86
CA ALA A 58 -8.59 -5.33 -6.41
C ALA A 58 -10.00 -5.77 -5.97
N ARG A 59 -10.20 -7.08 -5.80
CA ARG A 59 -11.45 -7.70 -5.33
C ARG A 59 -11.73 -7.54 -3.83
N PHE A 60 -10.80 -6.96 -3.04
CA PHE A 60 -10.97 -6.78 -1.59
C PHE A 60 -11.42 -5.35 -1.29
N SER A 61 -12.73 -5.10 -1.42
CA SER A 61 -13.35 -3.78 -1.22
C SER A 61 -12.98 -3.14 0.12
N ALA A 62 -13.07 -3.89 1.23
CA ALA A 62 -12.76 -3.39 2.56
C ALA A 62 -11.27 -2.98 2.72
N LEU A 63 -10.33 -3.70 2.09
CA LEU A 63 -8.92 -3.29 2.08
C LEU A 63 -8.75 -1.98 1.31
N ARG A 64 -9.45 -1.83 0.19
CA ARG A 64 -9.41 -0.59 -0.61
C ARG A 64 -9.94 0.60 0.17
N GLU A 65 -11.00 0.42 0.96
CA GLU A 65 -11.55 1.46 1.83
C GLU A 65 -10.56 1.86 2.93
N GLU A 66 -9.94 0.91 3.61
CA GLU A 66 -8.90 1.20 4.62
C GLU A 66 -7.70 1.94 4.01
N LEU A 67 -7.27 1.53 2.82
CA LEU A 67 -6.23 2.23 2.07
C LEU A 67 -6.68 3.64 1.69
N LYS A 68 -7.90 3.84 1.20
CA LYS A 68 -8.39 5.20 0.89
C LYS A 68 -8.44 6.07 2.14
N SER A 69 -9.02 5.56 3.23
CA SER A 69 -9.22 6.29 4.49
C SER A 69 -7.91 6.72 5.16
N ARG A 70 -6.88 5.87 5.11
CA ARG A 70 -5.58 6.19 5.72
C ARG A 70 -4.62 6.94 4.79
N TYR A 71 -4.93 6.98 3.50
CA TYR A 71 -4.19 7.77 2.50
C TYR A 71 -4.92 9.09 2.15
N ILE A 72 -5.91 9.54 2.94
CA ILE A 72 -6.57 10.84 2.75
C ILE A 72 -5.50 11.93 2.91
N GLY A 73 -5.05 12.45 1.78
CA GLY A 73 -3.88 13.29 1.64
C GLY A 73 -3.22 13.04 0.28
N ASP A 74 -3.87 13.57 -0.75
CA ASP A 74 -3.38 13.98 -2.07
C ASP A 74 -2.18 13.25 -2.71
N PHE A 75 -2.39 12.89 -3.99
CA PHE A 75 -1.39 12.55 -5.03
C PHE A 75 -1.42 11.12 -5.63
N ILE A 76 -2.20 10.15 -5.12
CA ILE A 76 -2.12 8.74 -5.64
C ILE A 76 -3.46 8.15 -6.13
N LEU A 77 -4.55 8.94 -6.15
CA LEU A 77 -5.84 8.49 -6.71
C LEU A 77 -6.30 9.26 -7.96
N SER A 78 -5.56 10.28 -8.39
CA SER A 78 -5.80 11.00 -9.65
C SER A 78 -4.53 11.00 -10.49
N SER A 79 -4.38 10.00 -11.35
CA SER A 79 -4.01 10.23 -12.75
C SER A 79 -4.14 8.94 -13.57
N PRO A 80 -4.49 9.07 -14.86
CA PRO A 80 -5.16 8.04 -15.65
C PRO A 80 -4.19 6.93 -16.06
N VAL A 81 -4.76 5.76 -16.34
CA VAL A 81 -4.09 4.72 -17.13
C VAL A 81 -3.80 5.33 -18.50
N PRO A 82 -2.55 5.40 -18.98
CA PRO A 82 -2.30 5.78 -20.36
C PRO A 82 -2.81 4.64 -21.26
N GLY A 83 -3.76 4.98 -22.13
CA GLY A 83 -4.01 4.26 -23.38
C GLY A 83 -3.18 4.84 -24.50
#